data_AF-A0A7V7RJ80-F1
#
_entry.id   AF-A0A7V7RJ80-F1
#
_cell.length_a   1.000
_cell.length_b   1.000
_cell.length_c   1.000
_cell.angle_alpha   90.00
_cell.angle_beta   90.00
_cell.angle_gamma   90.00
#
_symmetry.space_group_name_H-M   'P 1'
#
loop_
_entity.id
_entity.type
_entity.pdbx_description
1 polymer ?
#
loop_
_entity_poly.entity_id
_entity_poly.type
_entity_poly.pdbx_seq_one_letter_code
_entity_poly.pdbx_strand_id
1 'polypeptide(L)' 'MQANDKTMEFMSIAMKYLPEAKQQLEEAGVELSMEMIQPFMSLFTKVMNEAYELGKEDALKED' A
#
# COMPACT_ATOMS: atom_id res chain seq x y z
N MET A 1 -9.37 -2.50 -18.26
CA MET A 1 -8.66 -2.22 -17.00
C MET A 1 -7.39 -3.05 -17.03
N GLN A 2 -6.23 -2.46 -17.29
CA GLN A 2 -4.96 -3.16 -17.11
C GLN A 2 -4.84 -3.45 -15.62
N ALA A 3 -4.91 -4.73 -15.23
CA ALA A 3 -4.64 -5.12 -13.87
C ALA A 3 -3.17 -4.78 -13.60
N ASN A 4 -2.93 -3.77 -12.77
CA ASN A 4 -1.63 -3.18 -12.48
C ASN A 4 -0.56 -4.25 -12.15
N ASP A 5 0.42 -4.39 -13.04
CA ASP A 5 1.61 -5.25 -12.88
C ASP A 5 2.34 -5.01 -11.55
N LYS A 6 2.18 -3.82 -10.98
CA LYS A 6 2.86 -3.39 -9.75
C LYS A 6 2.14 -3.78 -8.45
N THR A 7 0.92 -4.31 -8.51
CA THR A 7 0.15 -4.64 -7.29
C THR A 7 0.92 -5.61 -6.38
N MET A 8 1.53 -6.65 -6.95
CA MET A 8 2.33 -7.62 -6.19
C MET A 8 3.59 -6.99 -5.59
N GLU A 9 4.23 -6.06 -6.31
CA GLU A 9 5.40 -5.32 -5.82
C GLU A 9 5.02 -4.41 -4.65
N PHE A 10 3.91 -3.68 -4.75
CA PHE A 10 3.40 -2.83 -3.65
C PHE A 10 3.08 -3.65 -2.41
N MET A 11 2.46 -4.82 -2.57
CA MET A 11 2.20 -5.73 -1.45
C MET A 11 3.50 -6.24 -0.82
N SER A 12 4.52 -6.55 -1.62
CA SER A 12 5.84 -6.95 -1.10
C SER A 12 6.49 -5.82 -0.29
N ILE A 13 6.37 -4.57 -0.74
CA ILE A 13 6.84 -3.39 0.00
C ILE A 13 6.05 -3.24 1.30
N ALA A 14 4.72 -3.28 1.26
CA ALA A 14 3.87 -3.15 2.43
C ALA A 14 4.19 -4.18 3.52
N MET A 15 4.41 -5.43 3.13
CA MET A 15 4.74 -6.52 4.07
C MET A 15 6.07 -6.31 4.80
N LYS A 16 7.03 -5.55 4.22
CA LYS A 16 8.28 -5.21 4.90
C LYS A 16 8.06 -4.23 6.05
N TYR A 17 7.11 -3.32 5.91
CA TYR A 17 6.79 -2.29 6.91
C TYR A 17 5.67 -2.69 7.87
N LEU A 18 4.93 -3.75 7.57
CA LEU A 18 3.86 -4.25 8.43
C LEU A 18 4.30 -4.51 9.89
N PRO A 19 5.49 -5.09 10.18
CA PRO A 19 5.95 -5.28 11.55
C PRO A 19 6.13 -3.97 12.33
N GLU A 20 6.64 -2.93 11.67
CA GLU A 20 6.82 -1.61 12.28
C GLU A 20 5.47 -0.97 12.60
N ALA A 21 4.53 -1.00 11.65
CA ALA A 21 3.17 -0.51 11.88
C ALA A 21 2.47 -1.29 13.01
N LYS A 22 2.68 -2.62 13.07
CA LYS A 22 2.16 -3.46 14.15
C LYS A 22 2.69 -3.02 15.51
N GLN A 23 4.00 -2.79 15.64
CA GLN A 23 4.60 -2.32 16.89
C GLN A 23 4.01 -0.98 17.33
N GLN A 24 3.92 -0.01 16.42
CA GLN A 24 3.36 1.33 16.74
C GLN A 24 1.90 1.25 17.20
N LEU A 25 1.11 0.36 16.61
CA LEU A 25 -0.27 0.14 17.01
C LEU A 25 -0.37 -0.56 18.38
N GLU A 26 0.46 -1.56 18.64
CA GLU A 26 0.54 -2.22 19.96
C GLU A 26 0.91 -1.22 21.07
N GLU A 27 1.89 -0.32 20.81
CA GLU A 27 2.26 0.76 21.74
C GLU A 27 1.11 1.75 21.99
N ALA A 28 0.24 1.96 21.00
CA ALA A 28 -0.98 2.77 21.13
C ALA A 28 -2.15 2.00 21.80
N GLY A 29 -1.95 0.75 22.22
CA GLY A 29 -2.98 -0.11 22.79
C GLY A 29 -3.97 -0.66 21.76
N VAL A 30 -3.64 -0.60 20.47
CA VAL A 30 -4.44 -1.14 19.37
C VAL A 30 -3.85 -2.48 18.95
N GLU A 31 -4.59 -3.56 19.20
CA GLU A 31 -4.18 -4.88 18.74
C GLU A 31 -4.43 -5.03 17.24
N LEU A 32 -3.40 -5.33 16.45
CA LEU A 32 -3.55 -5.52 15.02
C LEU A 32 -3.97 -6.96 14.71
N SER A 33 -5.14 -7.15 14.10
CA SER A 33 -5.63 -8.45 13.63
C SER A 33 -5.61 -8.54 12.10
N MET A 34 -5.51 -9.76 11.57
CA MET A 34 -5.53 -9.98 10.12
C MET A 34 -6.86 -9.55 9.46
N GLU A 35 -7.98 -9.67 10.19
CA GLU A 35 -9.29 -9.19 9.72
C GLU A 35 -9.33 -7.66 9.58
N MET A 36 -8.68 -6.94 10.50
CA MET A 36 -8.58 -5.48 10.40
C MET A 36 -7.68 -5.05 9.25
N ILE A 37 -6.57 -5.75 9.00
CA ILE A 37 -5.62 -5.41 7.93
C ILE A 37 -6.22 -5.55 6.53
N GLN A 38 -7.09 -6.54 6.32
CA GLN A 38 -7.62 -6.88 5.00
C GLN A 38 -8.29 -5.70 4.25
N PRO A 39 -9.22 -4.93 4.85
CA PRO A 39 -9.78 -3.73 4.20
C PRO A 39 -8.73 -2.64 3.98
N PHE A 40 -7.75 -2.48 4.87
CA PHE A 40 -6.66 -1.51 4.68
C PHE A 40 -5.75 -1.88 3.51
N MET A 41 -5.46 -3.16 3.30
CA MET A 41 -4.66 -3.61 2.14
C MET A 41 -5.37 -3.36 0.82
N SER A 42 -6.70 -3.51 0.78
CA SER A 42 -7.49 -3.13 -0.39
C SER A 42 -7.45 -1.63 -0.66
N LEU A 43 -7.51 -0.80 0.39
CA LEU A 43 -7.40 0.66 0.24
C LEU A 43 -5.99 1.07 -0.18
N PHE A 44 -4.96 0.49 0.46
CA PHE A 44 -3.55 0.73 0.16
C PHE A 44 -3.25 0.48 -1.31
N THR A 45 -3.66 -0.67 -1.86
CA THR A 45 -3.40 -0.99 -3.27
C THR A 45 -4.08 -0.01 -4.22
N LYS A 46 -5.28 0.50 -3.89
CA LYS A 46 -5.94 1.56 -4.69
C LYS A 46 -5.14 2.86 -4.68
N VAL A 47 -4.78 3.35 -3.49
CA VAL A 47 -4.02 4.60 -3.33
C VAL A 47 -2.67 4.51 -4.03
N MET A 48 -1.96 3.39 -3.89
CA MET A 48 -0.66 3.18 -4.54
C MET A 48 -0.77 3.13 -6.06
N ASN A 49 -1.83 2.53 -6.59
CA ASN A 49 -2.08 2.52 -8.03
C ASN A 49 -2.35 3.92 -8.57
N GLU A 50 -3.15 4.73 -7.87
CA GLU A 50 -3.39 6.13 -8.25
C GLU A 50 -2.09 6.95 -8.19
N ALA A 51 -1.29 6.80 -7.13
CA ALA A 51 -0.01 7.48 -7.01
C ALA A 51 0.99 7.07 -8.09
N TYR A 52 1.00 5.79 -8.49
CA TYR A 52 1.85 5.29 -9.57
C TYR A 52 1.46 5.88 -10.92
N GLU A 53 0.17 5.90 -11.26
CA GLU A 53 -0.29 6.51 -12.51
C GLU A 53 -0.03 8.02 -12.52
N LEU A 54 -0.22 8.72 -11.39
CA LEU A 54 0.14 10.14 -11.27
C LEU A 54 1.62 10.37 -11.59
N GLY A 55 2.53 9.62 -10.97
CA GLY A 55 3.97 9.76 -11.23
C GLY A 55 4.36 9.40 -12.67
N LYS A 56 3.67 8.44 -13.28
CA LYS A 56 3.86 8.09 -14.69
C LYS A 56 3.38 9.20 -15.63
N GLU A 57 2.23 9.80 -15.36
CA GLU A 57 1.73 10.94 -16.12
C GLU A 57 2.67 12.14 -16.04
N ASP A 58 3.21 12.42 -14.86
CA ASP A 58 4.15 13.53 -14.67
C ASP A 58 5.46 13.28 -15.44
N ALA A 59 6.02 12.06 -15.38
CA ALA A 59 7.20 11.69 -16.16
C ALA A 59 6.98 11.84 -17.68
N LEU A 60 5.78 11.49 -18.18
CA LEU A 60 5.43 11.62 -19.59
C LEU A 60 5.15 13.07 -20.03
N LYS A 61 4.90 13.99 -19.09
CA LYS A 61 4.73 15.44 -19.35
C LYS A 61 6.06 16.19 -19.34
N GLU A 62 7.10 15.59 -18.76
CA GLU A 62 8.47 16.15 -18.72
C GLU A 62 9.31 15.79 -19.97
N ASP A 63 8.79 14.94 -20.87
CA ASP A 63 9.32 14.63 -22.21
C ASP A 63 8.61 15.47 -23.32
#